data_AF-A0AA97E000-F1
#
_entry.id   AF-A0AA97E000-F1
#
_cell.length_a   1.000
_cell.length_b   1.000
_cell.length_c   1.000
_cell.angle_alpha   90.00
_cell.angle_beta   90.00
_cell.angle_gamma   90.00
#
_symmetry.space_group_name_H-M   'P 1'
#
loop_
_entity.id
_entity.type
_entity.pdbx_description
1 polymer ?
#
loop_
_entity_poly.entity_id
_entity_poly.type
_entity_poly.pdbx_seq_one_letter_code
_entity_poly.pdbx_strand_id
1 'polypeptide(L)'
;MANLEPEDADPAEVARSIVDVVNMAYGKRPFRVHIDPVNDGAEVVNMVADRVRSEMYRNIDLETLLTPKDNSQQHNNAHSK
;
A
#
# COMPACT_ATOMS: atom_id res chain seq x y z
N MET A 1 -1.33 -25.93 3.31
CA MET A 1 -0.89 -24.65 2.71
C MET A 1 0.43 -24.85 1.96
N ALA A 2 1.43 -25.52 2.54
CA ALA A 2 2.71 -25.83 1.88
C ALA A 2 2.66 -26.67 0.58
N ASN A 3 1.47 -27.10 0.13
CA ASN A 3 1.28 -27.94 -1.07
C ASN A 3 0.50 -27.21 -2.18
N LEU A 4 0.22 -25.92 -1.99
CA LEU A 4 -0.46 -25.07 -2.97
C LEU A 4 0.54 -24.22 -3.75
N GLU A 5 1.62 -23.79 -3.09
CA GLU A 5 2.67 -22.98 -3.72
C GLU A 5 3.43 -23.75 -4.80
N PRO A 6 3.73 -23.12 -5.94
CA PRO A 6 4.57 -23.72 -6.95
C PRO A 6 6.02 -23.88 -6.45
N GLU A 7 6.74 -24.87 -6.98
CA GLU A 7 8.10 -25.23 -6.50
C GLU A 7 9.13 -24.12 -6.70
N ASP A 8 8.87 -23.19 -7.63
CA ASP A 8 9.72 -22.05 -7.95
C ASP A 8 9.32 -20.75 -7.24
N ALA A 9 8.35 -20.80 -6.31
CA ALA A 9 8.01 -19.66 -5.47
C ALA A 9 9.20 -19.21 -4.61
N ASP A 10 9.61 -17.94 -4.77
CA ASP A 10 10.72 -17.35 -4.01
C ASP A 10 10.21 -16.42 -2.89
N PRO A 11 10.26 -16.82 -1.61
CA PRO A 11 9.85 -15.96 -0.50
C PRO A 11 10.72 -14.70 -0.37
N ALA A 12 11.94 -14.68 -0.92
CA ALA A 12 12.78 -13.49 -0.91
C ALA A 12 12.25 -12.36 -1.83
N GLU A 13 11.30 -12.65 -2.73
CA GLU A 13 10.61 -11.63 -3.53
C GLU A 13 9.84 -10.65 -2.64
N VAL A 14 9.28 -11.13 -1.52
CA VAL A 14 8.61 -10.28 -0.52
C VAL A 14 9.59 -9.28 0.08
N ALA A 15 10.78 -9.74 0.46
CA ALA A 15 11.81 -8.88 1.01
C ALA A 15 12.25 -7.80 0.00
N ARG A 16 12.44 -8.18 -1.27
CA ARG A 16 12.82 -7.24 -2.33
C ARG A 16 11.75 -6.18 -2.56
N SER A 17 10.48 -6.58 -2.66
CA SER A 17 9.37 -5.64 -2.86
C SER A 17 9.19 -4.68 -1.68
N ILE A 18 9.43 -5.13 -0.45
CA ILE A 18 9.43 -4.25 0.73
C ILE A 18 10.54 -3.20 0.62
N VAL A 19 11.76 -3.61 0.25
CA VAL A 19 12.88 -2.68 0.04
C VAL A 19 12.54 -1.64 -1.03
N ASP A 20 11.96 -2.08 -2.15
CA ASP A 20 11.54 -1.18 -3.23
C ASP A 20 10.51 -0.16 -2.75
N VAL A 21 9.46 -0.59 -2.03
CA VAL A 21 8.44 0.30 -1.46
C VAL A 21 9.04 1.30 -0.47
N VAL A 22 9.95 0.86 0.40
CA VAL A 22 10.63 1.74 1.37
C VAL A 22 11.42 2.83 0.65
N ASN A 23 12.11 2.47 -0.43
CA ASN A 23 12.94 3.38 -1.24
C ASN A 23 12.12 4.36 -2.10
N MET A 24 10.82 4.15 -2.29
CA MET A 24 9.98 5.08 -3.03
C MET A 24 9.82 6.42 -2.30
N ALA A 25 9.78 7.49 -3.09
CA ALA A 25 9.55 8.83 -2.60
C ALA A 25 8.23 8.95 -1.81
N TYR A 26 8.18 9.91 -0.89
CA TYR A 26 6.97 10.22 -0.13
C TYR A 26 5.77 10.47 -1.07
N GLY A 27 4.61 9.91 -0.72
CA GLY A 27 3.38 10.04 -1.52
C GLY A 27 3.37 9.25 -2.83
N LYS A 28 4.43 8.48 -3.14
CA LYS A 28 4.51 7.64 -4.35
C LYS A 28 4.43 6.14 -4.08
N ARG A 29 4.43 5.74 -2.81
CA ARG A 29 4.25 4.34 -2.41
C ARG A 29 2.89 3.82 -2.86
N PRO A 30 2.82 2.64 -3.49
CA PRO A 30 1.54 2.03 -3.82
C PRO A 30 0.78 1.68 -2.55
N PHE A 31 -0.55 1.71 -2.63
CA PHE A 31 -1.40 1.30 -1.50
C PHE A 31 -1.28 -0.21 -1.22
N ARG A 32 -1.00 -1.01 -2.25
CA ARG A 32 -0.75 -2.45 -2.17
C ARG A 32 0.32 -2.89 -3.16
N VAL A 33 1.05 -3.92 -2.77
CA VAL A 33 1.90 -4.74 -3.65
C VAL A 33 1.44 -6.18 -3.46
N HIS A 34 1.23 -6.89 -4.56
CA HIS A 34 0.81 -8.28 -4.55
C HIS A 34 2.00 -9.17 -4.97
N ILE A 35 2.33 -10.14 -4.12
CA ILE A 35 3.20 -11.26 -4.45
C ILE A 35 2.38 -12.49 -4.11
N ASP A 36 1.83 -13.10 -5.14
CA ASP A 36 0.87 -14.18 -5.03
C ASP A 36 1.22 -15.24 -6.10
N PRO A 37 2.22 -16.12 -5.82
CA PRO A 37 2.69 -17.11 -6.78
C PRO A 37 1.60 -18.10 -7.19
N VAL A 38 0.67 -18.40 -6.28
CA VAL A 38 -0.47 -19.28 -6.53
C VAL A 38 -1.63 -18.62 -7.25
N ASN A 39 -1.62 -17.28 -7.32
CA ASN A 39 -2.69 -16.48 -7.90
C ASN A 39 -4.06 -16.87 -7.33
N ASP A 40 -4.20 -16.76 -6.00
CA ASP A 40 -5.40 -17.15 -5.28
C ASP A 40 -6.60 -16.20 -5.51
N GLY A 41 -6.36 -15.10 -6.21
CA GLY A 41 -7.36 -14.09 -6.55
C GLY A 41 -7.42 -12.92 -5.59
N ALA A 42 -6.54 -12.86 -4.59
CA ALA A 42 -6.47 -11.75 -3.64
C ALA A 42 -6.23 -10.40 -4.34
N GLU A 43 -5.44 -10.35 -5.41
CA GLU A 43 -5.23 -9.10 -6.18
C GLU A 43 -6.56 -8.53 -6.70
N VAL A 44 -7.39 -9.38 -7.30
CA VAL A 44 -8.69 -8.98 -7.88
C VAL A 44 -9.64 -8.50 -6.79
N VAL A 45 -9.76 -9.27 -5.71
CA VAL A 45 -10.66 -8.91 -4.59
C VAL A 45 -10.22 -7.59 -3.94
N ASN A 46 -8.92 -7.43 -3.71
CA ASN A 46 -8.38 -6.21 -3.11
C ASN A 46 -8.57 -4.99 -4.02
N MET A 47 -8.37 -5.14 -5.34
CA MET A 47 -8.62 -4.06 -6.30
C MET A 47 -10.06 -3.54 -6.21
N VAL A 48 -11.05 -4.45 -6.17
CA VAL A 48 -12.46 -4.08 -6.03
C VAL A 48 -12.73 -3.45 -4.66
N ALA A 49 -12.23 -4.04 -3.59
CA ALA A 49 -12.42 -3.55 -2.22
C ALA A 49 -11.84 -2.14 -2.04
N ASP A 50 -10.65 -1.88 -2.56
CA ASP A 50 -9.98 -0.59 -2.46
C ASP A 50 -10.69 0.47 -3.30
N ARG A 51 -11.18 0.12 -4.50
CA ARG A 51 -12.03 0.99 -5.31
C ARG A 51 -13.29 1.39 -4.56
N VAL A 52 -14.06 0.42 -4.06
CA VAL A 52 -15.32 0.67 -3.33
C VAL A 52 -15.07 1.54 -2.10
N ARG A 53 -14.01 1.27 -1.34
CA ARG A 53 -13.66 2.08 -0.18
C ARG A 53 -13.26 3.50 -0.58
N SER A 54 -12.47 3.67 -1.64
CA SER A 54 -12.13 5.02 -2.13
C SER A 54 -13.36 5.83 -2.54
N GLU A 55 -14.36 5.21 -3.17
CA GLU A 55 -15.61 5.85 -3.54
C GLU A 55 -16.47 6.20 -2.33
N MET A 56 -16.53 5.31 -1.33
CA MET A 56 -17.20 5.63 -0.06
C MET A 56 -16.62 6.90 0.58
N TYR A 57 -15.29 7.04 0.63
CA TYR A 57 -14.64 8.24 1.20
C TYR A 57 -14.94 9.50 0.39
N ARG A 58 -15.03 9.40 -0.94
CA ARG A 58 -15.46 10.52 -1.81
C ARG A 58 -16.92 10.91 -1.55
N ASN A 59 -17.81 9.92 -1.40
CA ASN A 59 -19.24 10.14 -1.20
C ASN A 59 -19.60 10.79 0.15
N ILE A 60 -18.69 10.74 1.13
CA ILE A 60 -18.88 11.34 2.45
C ILE A 60 -17.93 12.52 2.71
N ASP A 61 -17.36 13.11 1.65
CA ASP A 61 -16.47 14.27 1.70
C ASP A 61 -15.18 14.08 2.53
N LEU A 62 -14.70 12.83 2.65
CA LEU A 62 -13.48 12.45 3.36
C LEU A 62 -12.32 12.06 2.43
N GLU A 63 -12.38 12.40 1.15
CA GLU A 63 -11.37 12.07 0.14
C GLU A 63 -9.94 12.53 0.47
N THR A 64 -9.79 13.58 1.29
CA THR A 64 -8.47 14.05 1.74
C THR A 64 -7.72 13.05 2.61
N LEU A 65 -8.41 12.01 3.12
CA LEU A 65 -7.80 10.90 3.86
C LEU A 65 -7.22 9.82 2.94
N LEU A 66 -7.51 9.86 1.64
CA LEU A 66 -7.00 8.88 0.66
C LEU A 66 -5.54 9.16 0.26
N THR A 67 -4.98 10.29 0.67
CA THR A 67 -3.58 10.65 0.40
C THR A 67 -2.88 11.09 1.69
N PRO A 68 -1.60 10.73 1.86
CA PRO A 68 -0.88 11.07 3.08
C PRO A 68 -0.55 12.57 3.11
N LYS A 69 -0.75 13.22 4.26
CA LYS A 69 -0.40 14.63 4.48
C LYS A 69 1.05 14.77 4.91
N ASP A 70 1.81 15.61 4.19
CA ASP A 70 3.20 15.89 4.55
C ASP A 70 3.22 16.84 5.76
N ASN A 71 3.49 16.30 6.94
CA ASN A 71 3.55 17.04 8.19
C ASN A 71 4.97 17.54 8.52
N SER A 72 5.94 17.41 7.61
CA SER A 72 7.33 17.85 7.83
C SER A 72 7.45 19.34 8.20
N GLN A 73 6.50 20.16 7.80
CA GLN A 73 6.46 21.59 8.12
C GLN A 73 5.85 21.93 9.49
N GLN A 74 5.09 21.02 10.12
CA GLN A 74 4.40 21.31 11.39
C GLN A 74 5.33 21.24 12.61
N HIS A 75 6.41 20.45 12.55
CA HIS A 75 7.36 20.30 13.66
C HIS A 75 8.36 21.47 13.80
N ASN A 76 8.62 22.23 12.73
CA ASN A 76 9.61 23.31 12.73
C ASN A 76 9.14 24.58 13.46
N ASN A 77 7.82 24.76 13.64
CA ASN A 77 7.26 25.95 14.29
C ASN A 77 7.16 25.85 15.82
N ALA A 78 7.46 24.68 16.42
CA ALA A 78 7.33 24.45 17.86
C ALA A 78 8.54 24.95 18.69
N HIS A 79 9.66 25.31 18.05
CA HIS A 79 10.90 25.71 18.72
C HIS A 79 11.21 27.23 18.63
N SER A 80 10.26 28.04 18.16
CA SER A 80 10.45 29.50 17.99
C SER A 80 9.60 30.33 18.96
N LYS A 81 9.46 29.90 20.23
CA LYS A 81 8.92 30.72 21.32
C LYS A 81 9.83 30.66 22.53
#